data_AF-A0A920LFY1-F1
#
_entry.id   AF-A0A920LFY1-F1
#
_cell.length_a   1.000
_cell.length_b   1.000
_cell.length_c   1.000
_cell.angle_alpha   90.00
_cell.angle_beta   90.00
_cell.angle_gamma   90.00
#
_symmetry.space_group_name_H-M   'P 1'
#
loop_
_entity.id
_entity.type
_entity.pdbx_description
1 polymer ?
#
loop_
_entity_poly.entity_id
_entity_poly.type
_entity_poly.pdbx_seq_one_letter_code
_entity_poly.pdbx_strand_id
1 'polypeptide(L)'
;MAFLFFLLKRIIATIPLLIAITLVAFLLVQAMPGDYATQWKAQTMSMGGVSEEDAEAQAEALRVRLGLDKPLYIQYFNWVKNITLLGFRRIIYSTEISK
;
A
#
# COMPACT_ATOMS: atom_id res chain seq x y z
N MET A 1 37.19 8.98 13.11
CA MET A 1 36.84 8.61 11.72
C MET A 1 36.40 7.14 11.56
N ALA A 2 37.10 6.16 12.17
CA ALA A 2 36.75 4.74 12.05
C ALA A 2 35.32 4.37 12.50
N PHE A 3 34.80 5.04 13.54
CA PHE A 3 33.45 4.82 14.05
C PHE A 3 32.34 5.18 13.05
N LEU A 4 32.52 6.27 12.28
CA LEU A 4 31.54 6.71 11.28
C LEU A 4 31.48 5.72 10.09
N PHE A 5 32.64 5.22 9.66
CA PHE A 5 32.74 4.21 8.60
C PHE A 5 32.11 2.87 9.02
N PHE A 6 32.32 2.46 10.27
CA PHE A 6 31.67 1.28 10.84
C PHE A 6 30.14 1.41 10.90
N LEU A 7 29.63 2.56 11.35
CA LEU A 7 28.21 2.88 11.35
C LEU A 7 27.60 2.86 9.94
N LEU A 8 28.26 3.51 8.97
CA LEU A 8 27.81 3.53 7.57
C LEU A 8 27.77 2.11 6.97
N LYS A 9 28.81 1.31 7.19
CA LYS A 9 28.85 -0.09 6.73
C LYS A 9 27.70 -0.91 7.30
N ARG A 10 27.35 -0.69 8.58
CA ARG A 10 26.24 -1.38 9.24
C ARG A 10 24.88 -0.94 8.70
N ILE A 11 24.67 0.35 8.47
CA ILE A 11 23.43 0.88 7.87
C ILE A 11 23.25 0.34 6.45
N ILE A 12 24.30 0.40 5.61
CA ILE A 12 24.26 -0.13 4.24
C ILE A 12 23.98 -1.64 4.24
N ALA A 13 24.54 -2.40 5.18
CA ALA A 13 24.26 -3.83 5.31
C ALA A 13 22.83 -4.14 5.81
N THR A 14 22.22 -3.23 6.57
CA THR A 14 20.86 -3.40 7.12
C THR A 14 19.79 -3.10 6.08
N ILE A 15 20.04 -2.18 5.14
CA ILE A 15 19.08 -1.79 4.10
C ILE A 15 18.61 -3.00 3.25
N PRO A 16 19.50 -3.86 2.68
CA PRO A 16 19.08 -5.05 1.94
C PRO A 16 18.23 -6.02 2.77
N LEU A 17 18.57 -6.20 4.05
CA LEU A 17 17.81 -7.07 4.95
C LEU A 17 16.39 -6.54 5.16
N LEU A 18 16.25 -5.22 5.39
CA LEU A 18 14.95 -4.58 5.52
C LEU A 18 14.14 -4.73 4.23
N ILE A 19 14.74 -4.49 3.07
CA ILE A 19 14.08 -4.66 1.76
C ILE A 19 13.60 -6.10 1.58
N ALA A 20 14.41 -7.10 1.96
CA ALA A 20 14.01 -8.50 1.86
C ALA A 20 12.80 -8.81 2.73
N ILE A 21 12.81 -8.35 3.99
CA ILE A 21 11.69 -8.55 4.93
C ILE A 21 10.42 -7.84 4.41
N THR A 22 10.52 -6.60 3.96
CA THR A 22 9.36 -5.85 3.43
C THR A 22 8.83 -6.44 2.14
N LEU A 23 9.70 -7.00 1.29
CA LEU A 23 9.30 -7.69 0.07
C LEU A 23 8.53 -8.97 0.39
N VAL A 24 9.02 -9.79 1.34
CA VAL A 24 8.30 -10.97 1.80
C VAL A 24 6.95 -10.60 2.38
N ALA A 25 6.89 -9.58 3.24
CA ALA A 25 5.62 -9.09 3.79
C ALA A 25 4.65 -8.62 2.69
N PHE A 26 5.14 -7.89 1.69
CA PHE A 26 4.34 -7.43 0.55
C PHE A 26 3.78 -8.61 -0.25
N LEU A 27 4.61 -9.62 -0.55
CA LEU A 27 4.18 -10.82 -1.25
C LEU A 27 3.13 -11.61 -0.46
N LEU A 28 3.23 -11.67 0.86
CA LEU A 28 2.22 -12.29 1.71
C LEU A 28 0.87 -11.57 1.63
N VAL A 29 0.87 -10.23 1.65
CA VAL A 29 -0.36 -9.44 1.48
C VAL A 29 -0.94 -9.64 0.09
N GLN A 30 -0.10 -9.67 -0.94
CA GLN A 30 -0.55 -9.85 -2.32
C GLN A 30 -0.99 -11.29 -2.64
N ALA A 31 -0.51 -12.28 -1.88
CA ALA A 31 -0.95 -13.66 -1.99
C ALA A 31 -2.39 -13.87 -1.50
N MET A 32 -2.97 -12.92 -0.76
CA MET A 32 -4.38 -12.97 -0.42
C MET A 32 -5.22 -12.88 -1.71
N PRO A 33 -6.17 -13.80 -1.94
CA PRO A 33 -7.02 -13.76 -3.12
C PRO A 33 -7.96 -12.55 -3.04
N GLY A 34 -7.87 -11.69 -4.07
CA GLY A 34 -8.69 -10.48 -4.19
C GLY A 34 -7.92 -9.20 -3.82
N ASP A 35 -8.15 -8.14 -4.60
CA ASP A 35 -7.62 -6.82 -4.27
C ASP A 35 -8.61 -5.99 -3.43
N TYR A 36 -8.12 -4.87 -2.91
CA TYR A 36 -8.95 -3.99 -2.07
C TYR A 36 -10.22 -3.51 -2.81
N ALA A 37 -10.13 -3.26 -4.12
CA ALA A 37 -11.28 -2.86 -4.93
C ALA A 37 -12.36 -3.96 -5.00
N THR A 38 -11.94 -5.23 -5.11
CA THR A 38 -12.83 -6.39 -5.12
C THR A 38 -13.53 -6.58 -3.78
N GLN A 39 -12.79 -6.42 -2.67
CA GLN A 39 -13.38 -6.48 -1.33
C GLN A 39 -14.36 -5.32 -1.09
N TRP A 40 -14.01 -4.11 -1.55
CA TRP A 40 -14.89 -2.96 -1.49
C TRP A 40 -16.17 -3.17 -2.31
N LYS A 41 -16.08 -3.70 -3.54
CA LYS A 41 -17.26 -4.07 -4.35
C LYS A 41 -18.15 -5.06 -3.60
N ALA A 42 -17.57 -6.13 -3.06
CA ALA A 42 -18.31 -7.15 -2.32
C ALA A 42 -19.04 -6.56 -1.10
N GLN A 43 -18.38 -5.65 -0.37
CA GLN A 43 -18.97 -4.95 0.76
C GLN A 43 -20.11 -4.01 0.33
N THR A 44 -19.92 -3.18 -0.70
CA THR A 44 -20.95 -2.26 -1.22
C THR A 44 -22.16 -3.02 -1.74
N MET A 45 -21.95 -4.12 -2.47
CA MET A 45 -23.04 -4.99 -2.94
C MET A 45 -23.83 -5.61 -1.79
N SER A 46 -23.17 -5.95 -0.67
CA SER A 46 -23.83 -6.53 0.52
C SER A 46 -24.68 -5.53 1.30
N MET A 47 -24.35 -4.24 1.24
CA MET A 47 -25.09 -3.16 1.93
C MET A 47 -26.36 -2.75 1.17
N GLY A 48 -26.47 -3.12 -0.11
CA GLY A 48 -27.58 -2.75 -0.98
C GLY A 48 -27.58 -1.27 -1.39
N GLY A 49 -28.35 -0.93 -2.43
CA GLY A 49 -28.55 0.47 -2.86
C GLY A 49 -27.66 0.94 -4.01
N VAL A 50 -26.85 0.07 -4.61
CA VAL A 50 -26.04 0.35 -5.80
C VAL A 50 -26.22 -0.79 -6.79
N SER A 51 -26.40 -0.50 -8.08
CA SER A 51 -26.48 -1.54 -9.12
C SER A 51 -25.13 -2.27 -9.27
N GLU A 52 -25.13 -3.49 -9.81
CA GLU A 52 -23.88 -4.24 -10.02
C GLU A 52 -22.92 -3.48 -10.95
N GLU A 53 -23.47 -2.82 -11.97
CA GLU A 53 -22.72 -2.02 -12.95
C GLU A 53 -22.09 -0.78 -12.30
N ASP A 54 -22.85 -0.06 -11.46
CA ASP A 54 -22.33 1.11 -10.74
C ASP A 54 -21.29 0.73 -9.69
N ALA A 55 -21.47 -0.42 -9.02
CA ALA A 55 -20.52 -0.92 -8.04
C ALA A 55 -19.20 -1.33 -8.72
N GLU A 56 -19.27 -1.91 -9.91
CA GLU A 56 -18.09 -2.27 -10.71
C GLU A 56 -17.34 -1.04 -11.24
N ALA A 57 -18.07 -0.06 -11.78
CA ALA A 57 -17.47 1.20 -12.24
C ALA A 57 -16.74 1.94 -11.10
N GLN A 58 -17.33 1.97 -9.90
CA GLN A 58 -16.70 2.56 -8.71
C GLN A 58 -15.50 1.75 -8.22
N ALA A 59 -15.59 0.42 -8.24
CA ALA A 59 -14.47 -0.45 -7.89
C ALA A 59 -13.28 -0.27 -8.83
N GLU A 60 -13.51 -0.12 -10.13
CA GLU A 60 -12.45 0.12 -11.11
C GLU A 60 -11.84 1.52 -10.94
N ALA A 61 -12.66 2.55 -10.71
CA ALA A 61 -12.17 3.88 -10.37
C ALA A 61 -11.31 3.86 -9.09
N LEU A 62 -11.70 3.06 -8.09
CA LEU A 62 -10.94 2.84 -6.87
C LEU A 62 -9.63 2.08 -7.13
N ARG A 63 -9.66 1.08 -8.00
CA ARG A 63 -8.48 0.32 -8.44
C ARG A 63 -7.41 1.25 -9.03
N VAL A 64 -7.82 2.14 -9.94
CA VAL A 64 -6.94 3.14 -10.55
C VAL A 64 -6.45 4.18 -9.54
N ARG A 65 -7.34 4.69 -8.67
CA ARG A 65 -6.95 5.67 -7.62
C ARG A 65 -5.93 5.12 -6.63
N LEU A 66 -6.06 3.85 -6.26
CA LEU A 66 -5.14 3.17 -5.37
C LEU A 66 -3.87 2.67 -6.08
N GLY A 67 -3.83 2.75 -7.42
CA GLY A 67 -2.71 2.28 -8.22
C GLY A 67 -2.57 0.76 -8.23
N LEU A 68 -3.67 0.05 -8.02
CA LEU A 68 -3.75 -1.42 -8.06
C LEU A 68 -3.66 -1.94 -9.51
N ASP A 69 -3.90 -1.07 -10.50
CA ASP A 69 -3.70 -1.29 -11.93
C ASP A 69 -2.21 -1.29 -12.35
N LYS A 70 -1.32 -0.79 -11.48
CA LYS A 70 0.09 -0.58 -11.81
C LYS A 70 0.92 -1.86 -11.66
N PRO A 71 2.09 -1.95 -12.33
CA PRO A 71 3.02 -3.06 -12.14
C PRO A 71 3.43 -3.28 -10.67
N LEU A 72 3.75 -4.51 -10.30
CA LEU A 72 4.07 -4.94 -8.94
C LEU A 72 5.14 -4.10 -8.24
N TYR A 73 6.18 -3.70 -8.96
CA TYR A 73 7.23 -2.86 -8.38
C TYR A 73 6.69 -1.48 -7.97
N ILE A 74 5.76 -0.89 -8.74
CA ILE A 74 5.13 0.38 -8.38
C ILE A 74 4.22 0.21 -7.16
N GLN A 75 3.45 -0.88 -7.12
CA GLN A 75 2.61 -1.21 -5.96
C GLN A 75 3.46 -1.36 -4.70
N TYR A 76 4.59 -2.06 -4.79
CA TYR A 76 5.55 -2.20 -3.70
C TYR A 76 6.09 -0.85 -3.22
N PHE A 77 6.58 0.02 -4.10
CA PHE A 77 7.08 1.34 -3.71
C PHE A 77 6.01 2.21 -3.06
N ASN A 78 4.79 2.20 -3.60
CA ASN A 78 3.66 2.92 -3.02
C ASN A 78 3.31 2.37 -1.63
N TRP A 79 3.29 1.04 -1.48
CA TRP A 79 3.03 0.36 -0.21
C TRP A 79 4.09 0.72 0.84
N VAL A 80 5.38 0.57 0.52
CA VAL A 80 6.48 0.95 1.42
C VAL A 80 6.43 2.44 1.80
N LYS A 81 6.12 3.31 0.85
CA LYS A 81 5.96 4.76 1.12
C LYS A 81 4.79 5.04 2.07
N ASN A 82 3.69 4.30 1.95
CA ASN A 82 2.50 4.49 2.78
C ASN A 82 2.66 3.95 4.21
N ILE A 83 3.44 2.88 4.42
CA ILE A 83 3.69 2.31 5.75
C ILE A 83 4.79 3.04 6.53
N THR A 84 5.66 3.79 5.84
CA THR A 84 6.73 4.56 6.48
C THR A 84 6.21 5.89 7.03
N LEU A 85 7.04 6.61 7.81
CA LEU A 85 6.68 7.88 8.47
C LEU A 85 6.08 8.93 7.51
N LEU A 86 6.50 8.90 6.23
CA LEU A 86 5.98 9.79 5.18
C LEU A 86 4.52 9.50 4.83
N GLY A 87 4.10 8.23 4.87
CA GLY A 87 2.72 7.80 4.69
C GLY A 87 1.87 8.03 5.93
N PHE A 88 2.40 7.76 7.12
CA PHE A 88 1.70 8.03 8.38
C PHE A 88 1.28 9.50 8.50
N ARG A 89 2.19 10.42 8.11
CA ARG A 89 1.89 11.85 8.05
C ARG A 89 0.74 12.18 7.09
N ARG A 90 0.64 11.51 5.93
CA ARG A 90 -0.44 11.72 4.95
C ARG A 90 -1.81 11.31 5.49
N ILE A 91 -1.87 10.26 6.31
CA ILE A 91 -3.12 9.76 6.90
C ILE A 91 -3.67 10.79 7.91
N ILE A 92 -2.82 11.29 8.82
CA ILE A 92 -3.22 12.26 9.85
C ILE A 92 -3.80 13.54 9.23
N TYR A 93 -3.13 14.10 8.21
CA TYR A 93 -3.63 15.31 7.52
C TYR A 93 -4.92 15.09 6.72
N SER A 94 -5.20 13.86 6.26
CA SER A 94 -6.45 13.56 5.55
C SER A 94 -7.68 13.54 6.47
N THR A 95 -7.50 13.17 7.74
CA THR A 95 -8.55 13.17 8.76
C THR A 95 -8.88 14.57 9.30
N GLU A 96 -7.96 15.52 9.20
CA GLU A 96 -8.13 16.87 9.76
C GLU A 96 -8.93 17.81 8.85
N ILE A 97 -8.95 17.56 7.53
CA ILE A 97 -9.67 18.36 6.52
C ILE A 97 -11.15 17.91 6.36
N SER A 98 -11.56 16.83 7.04
CA SER A 98 -12.90 16.25 6.99
C SER A 98 -13.81 16.67 8.18
N LYS A 99 -13.39 17.63 9.00
CA LYS A 99 -14.24 18.29 10.01
C LYS A 99 -14.53 19.72 9.59
#